data_AF-A0A658NN00-F1
#
_entry.id   AF-A0A658NN00-F1
#
_cell.length_a   1.000
_cell.length_b   1.000
_cell.length_c   1.000
_cell.angle_alpha   90.00
_cell.angle_beta   90.00
_cell.angle_gamma   90.00
#
_symmetry.space_group_name_H-M   'P 1'
#
loop_
_entity.id
_entity.type
_entity.pdbx_description
1 polymer ?
#
loop_
_entity_poly.entity_id
_entity_poly.type
_entity_poly.pdbx_seq_one_letter_code
_entity_poly.pdbx_strand_id
1 'polypeptide(L)'
;MTLSGPSQATEASIRQELNKIKDPETGGPLPVFVPIDRITLENGRAVIEVRIPSHCPLKKEIVRLIVDRVKAMEGIDQVEVVSL
;
A
#
# COMPACT_ATOMS: atom_id res chain seq x y z
N MET A 1 30.66 12.60 5.58
CA MET A 1 29.59 12.04 6.42
C MET A 1 28.28 12.65 5.96
N THR A 2 27.47 11.95 5.17
CA THR A 2 26.13 12.44 4.82
C THR A 2 25.17 11.27 4.66
N LEU A 3 24.36 11.11 5.71
CA LEU A 3 22.96 10.66 5.69
C LEU A 3 22.70 9.19 5.36
N SER A 4 23.21 8.30 6.22
CA SER A 4 22.45 7.10 6.60
C SER A 4 21.42 7.50 7.65
N GLY A 5 20.35 8.20 7.23
CA GLY A 5 19.13 8.27 8.03
C GLY A 5 18.45 6.89 8.01
N PRO A 6 17.76 6.46 9.08
CA PRO A 6 17.00 5.21 9.03
C PRO A 6 16.06 5.27 7.83
N SER A 7 15.95 4.16 7.09
CA SER A 7 15.16 4.05 5.86
C SER A 7 13.67 4.19 6.18
N GLN A 8 13.23 5.43 6.43
CA GLN A 8 11.86 5.75 6.72
C GLN A 8 11.04 5.46 5.47
N ALA A 9 9.94 4.73 5.61
CA ALA A 9 9.02 4.45 4.51
C ALA A 9 8.64 5.77 3.81
N THR A 10 8.96 5.87 2.52
CA THR A 10 8.55 7.00 1.68
C THR A 10 7.36 6.61 0.83
N GLU A 11 6.61 7.61 0.34
CA GLU A 11 5.53 7.41 -0.62
C GLU A 11 6.00 6.55 -1.82
N ALA A 12 7.18 6.86 -2.36
CA ALA A 12 7.77 6.15 -3.47
C ALA A 12 8.06 4.68 -3.11
N SER A 13 8.64 4.42 -1.92
CA SER A 13 8.91 3.07 -1.44
C SER A 13 7.62 2.26 -1.24
N ILE A 14 6.59 2.86 -0.64
CA ILE A 14 5.28 2.23 -0.47
C ILE A 14 4.70 1.87 -1.84
N ARG A 15 4.70 2.82 -2.77
CA ARG A 15 4.18 2.59 -4.12
C ARG A 15 4.92 1.48 -4.85
N GLN A 16 6.25 1.42 -4.72
CA GLN A 16 7.04 0.33 -5.27
C GLN A 16 6.71 -1.02 -4.64
N GLU A 17 6.49 -1.08 -3.32
CA GLU A 17 6.13 -2.31 -2.63
C GLU A 17 4.73 -2.79 -3.03
N LEU A 18 3.77 -1.86 -3.12
CA LEU A 18 2.41 -2.16 -3.57
C LEU A 18 2.37 -2.63 -5.03
N ASN A 19 3.26 -2.11 -5.90
CA ASN A 19 3.40 -2.58 -7.28
C ASN A 19 3.89 -4.05 -7.40
N LYS A 20 4.49 -4.60 -6.34
CA LYS A 20 4.88 -6.02 -6.31
C LYS A 20 3.75 -6.94 -5.85
N ILE A 21 2.67 -6.38 -5.29
CA ILE A 21 1.51 -7.17 -4.88
C ILE A 21 0.85 -7.73 -6.14
N LYS A 22 0.65 -9.04 -6.13
CA LYS A 22 -0.11 -9.74 -7.15
C LYS A 22 -1.51 -9.99 -6.64
N ASP A 23 -2.47 -9.84 -7.54
CA ASP A 23 -3.84 -10.23 -7.33
C ASP A 23 -3.92 -11.75 -7.13
N PRO A 24 -4.45 -12.24 -5.99
CA PRO A 24 -4.49 -13.68 -5.73
C PRO A 24 -5.52 -14.41 -6.60
N GLU A 25 -6.48 -13.72 -7.20
CA GLU A 25 -7.49 -14.30 -8.10
C GLU A 25 -6.92 -14.62 -9.49
N THR A 26 -6.17 -13.69 -10.05
CA THR A 26 -5.66 -13.76 -11.44
C THR A 26 -4.16 -14.02 -11.53
N GLY A 27 -3.42 -13.85 -10.43
CA GLY A 27 -1.96 -13.87 -10.40
C GLY A 27 -1.31 -12.64 -11.07
N GLY A 28 -2.12 -11.72 -11.60
CA GLY A 28 -1.67 -10.50 -12.27
C GLY A 28 -1.25 -9.41 -11.28
N PRO A 29 -0.62 -8.31 -11.77
CA PRO A 29 -0.27 -7.19 -10.91
C PRO A 29 -1.53 -6.50 -10.36
N LEU A 30 -1.65 -6.45 -9.04
CA LEU A 30 -2.77 -5.81 -8.33
C LEU A 30 -3.03 -4.34 -8.75
N PRO A 31 -2.00 -3.49 -9.00
CA PRO A 31 -2.21 -2.10 -9.42
C PRO A 31 -2.99 -1.93 -10.72
N VAL A 32 -3.08 -2.97 -11.56
CA VAL A 32 -3.84 -2.94 -12.81
C VAL A 32 -5.34 -3.02 -12.54
N PHE A 33 -5.74 -3.76 -11.51
CA PHE A 33 -7.14 -3.95 -11.13
C PHE A 33 -7.59 -2.97 -10.03
N VAL A 34 -6.66 -2.57 -9.18
CA VAL A 34 -6.87 -1.67 -8.06
C VAL A 34 -5.82 -0.55 -8.14
N PRO A 35 -6.07 0.48 -8.95
CA PRO A 35 -5.14 1.59 -9.05
C PRO A 35 -5.12 2.36 -7.73
N ILE A 36 -3.90 2.70 -7.30
CA ILE A 36 -3.66 3.54 -6.13
C ILE A 36 -3.73 4.98 -6.59
N ASP A 37 -4.70 5.72 -6.06
CA ASP A 37 -4.98 7.11 -6.42
C ASP A 37 -4.01 8.04 -5.67
N ARG A 38 -3.84 7.81 -4.37
CA ARG A 38 -2.99 8.63 -3.50
C ARG A 38 -2.37 7.82 -2.37
N ILE A 39 -1.16 8.19 -1.97
CA ILE A 39 -0.50 7.67 -0.77
C ILE A 39 -0.08 8.90 0.05
N THR A 40 -0.50 8.96 1.31
CA THR A 40 -0.13 10.05 2.23
C THR A 40 0.57 9.44 3.43
N LEU A 41 1.73 9.97 3.79
CA LEU A 41 2.51 9.51 4.93
C LEU A 41 2.71 10.66 5.90
N GLU A 42 2.18 10.51 7.12
CA GLU A 42 2.21 11.56 8.14
C GLU A 42 2.50 10.95 9.51
N ASN A 43 3.62 11.34 10.14
CA ASN A 43 4.01 10.91 11.49
C ASN A 43 3.94 9.39 11.72
N GLY A 44 4.36 8.57 10.74
CA GLY A 44 4.31 7.11 10.84
C GLY A 44 2.94 6.48 10.54
N ARG A 45 1.95 7.29 10.12
CA ARG A 45 0.67 6.83 9.57
C ARG A 45 0.72 6.89 8.04
N ALA A 46 0.48 5.76 7.38
CA ALA A 46 0.25 5.69 5.94
C ALA A 46 -1.24 5.61 5.63
N VAL A 47 -1.75 6.58 4.90
CA VAL A 47 -3.11 6.58 4.32
C VAL A 47 -2.99 6.28 2.83
N ILE A 48 -3.67 5.23 2.38
CA ILE A 48 -3.56 4.72 1.02
C ILE A 48 -4.95 4.75 0.41
N GLU A 49 -5.14 5.63 -0.57
CA GLU A 49 -6.38 5.75 -1.32
C GLU A 49 -6.31 4.85 -2.55
N VAL A 50 -7.22 3.88 -2.62
CA VAL A 50 -7.29 2.89 -3.70
C VAL A 50 -8.66 2.89 -4.33
N ARG A 51 -8.71 2.70 -5.64
CA ARG A 51 -9.97 2.52 -6.35
C ARG A 51 -10.28 1.03 -6.46
N ILE A 52 -11.03 0.52 -5.48
CA ILE A 52 -11.47 -0.88 -5.48
C ILE A 52 -12.91 -0.93 -5.98
N PRO A 53 -13.21 -1.67 -7.06
CA PRO A 53 -14.58 -1.81 -7.53
C PRO A 53 -15.47 -2.39 -6.44
N SER A 54 -16.67 -1.81 -6.25
CA SER A 54 -17.58 -2.16 -5.15
C SER A 54 -17.97 -3.64 -5.13
N HIS A 55 -17.96 -4.30 -6.30
CA HIS A 55 -18.25 -5.72 -6.49
C HIS A 55 -17.02 -6.64 -6.43
N CYS A 56 -15.90 -6.19 -5.87
CA CYS A 56 -14.72 -7.04 -5.70
C CYS A 56 -14.86 -7.93 -4.44
N PRO A 57 -15.08 -9.25 -4.58
CA PRO A 57 -15.21 -10.15 -3.42
C PRO A 57 -13.92 -10.18 -2.59
N LEU A 58 -12.78 -10.01 -3.25
CA LEU A 58 -11.46 -9.95 -2.62
C LEU A 58 -11.11 -8.60 -1.99
N LYS A 59 -11.99 -7.59 -2.00
CA LYS A 59 -11.70 -6.26 -1.44
C LYS A 59 -11.03 -6.32 -0.05
N LYS A 60 -11.56 -7.16 0.85
CA LYS A 60 -11.00 -7.32 2.21
C LYS A 60 -9.61 -7.94 2.20
N GLU A 61 -9.37 -8.90 1.32
CA GLU A 61 -8.08 -9.58 1.20
C GLU A 61 -7.02 -8.67 0.59
N ILE A 62 -7.40 -7.91 -0.45
CA ILE A 62 -6.56 -6.87 -1.06
C ILE A 62 -6.17 -5.81 -0.03
N VAL A 63 -7.15 -5.26 0.69
CA VAL A 63 -6.90 -4.28 1.75
C VAL A 63 -5.97 -4.86 2.81
N ARG A 64 -6.19 -6.11 3.21
CA ARG A 64 -5.33 -6.78 4.19
C ARG A 64 -3.90 -6.96 3.69
N LEU A 65 -3.70 -7.35 2.42
CA LEU A 65 -2.39 -7.49 1.79
C LEU A 65 -1.64 -6.16 1.73
N ILE A 66 -2.34 -5.08 1.35
CA ILE A 66 -1.81 -3.72 1.33
C ILE A 66 -1.35 -3.31 2.74
N VAL A 67 -2.23 -3.50 3.74
CA VAL A 67 -1.93 -3.18 5.13
C VAL A 67 -0.72 -3.97 5.63
N ASP A 68 -0.69 -5.29 5.41
CA ASP A 68 0.39 -6.17 5.89
C ASP A 68 1.75 -5.77 5.29
N ARG A 69 1.78 -5.49 3.98
CA ARG A 69 3.00 -5.06 3.29
C ARG A 69 3.51 -3.70 3.75
N VAL A 70 2.61 -2.73 3.90
CA VAL A 70 3.02 -1.38 4.29
C VAL A 70 3.36 -1.32 5.77
N LYS A 71 2.66 -2.07 6.62
CA LYS A 71 2.97 -2.18 8.04
C LYS A 71 4.29 -2.90 8.31
N ALA A 72 4.74 -3.76 7.39
CA ALA A 72 6.07 -4.37 7.46
C ALA A 72 7.21 -3.40 7.11
N MET A 73 6.92 -2.18 6.64
CA MET A 73 7.93 -1.18 6.33
C MET A 73 8.39 -0.43 7.57
N GLU A 74 9.68 -0.14 7.65
CA GLU A 74 10.27 0.59 8.77
C GLU A 74 9.78 2.05 8.80
N GLY A 75 9.32 2.51 9.97
CA GLY A 75 8.76 3.85 10.14
C GLY A 75 7.25 3.95 9.88
N ILE A 76 6.53 2.83 9.74
CA ILE A 76 5.07 2.77 9.68
C ILE A 76 4.53 2.15 10.97
N ASP A 77 3.81 2.93 11.77
CA ASP A 77 3.07 2.47 12.95
C ASP A 77 1.62 2.14 12.61
N GLN A 78 1.02 2.93 11.71
CA GLN A 78 -0.40 2.82 11.37
C GLN A 78 -0.60 2.83 9.86
N VAL A 79 -1.53 2.00 9.40
CA VAL A 79 -1.93 1.95 7.98
C VAL A 79 -3.45 2.04 7.89
N GLU A 80 -3.92 2.97 7.06
CA GLU A 80 -5.32 3.16 6.74
C GLU A 80 -5.49 3.04 5.23
N VAL A 81 -6.47 2.24 4.80
CA VAL A 81 -6.77 2.04 3.39
C VAL A 81 -8.17 2.57 3.14
N VAL A 82 -8.26 3.60 2.30
CA VAL A 82 -9.51 4.24 1.92
C VAL A 82 -9.87 3.79 0.51
N SER A 83 -11.05 3.18 0.35
CA SER A 83 -11.56 2.81 -0.96
C SER A 83 -12.45 3.92 -1.52
N LEU A 84 -12.10 4.46 -2.68
CA LEU A 84 -12.92 5.39 -3.47
C LEU A 84 -13.89 4.65 -4.39
#